data_AF-A0A437R5D2-F1
#
_entry.id   AF-A0A437R5D2-F1
#
_cell.length_a   1.000
_cell.length_b   1.000
_cell.length_c   1.000
_cell.angle_alpha   90.00
_cell.angle_beta   90.00
_cell.angle_gamma   90.00
#
_symmetry.space_group_name_H-M   'P 1'
#
loop_
_entity.id
_entity.type
_entity.pdbx_description
1 polymer ?
#
loop_
_entity_poly.entity_id
_entity_poly.type
_entity_poly.pdbx_seq_one_letter_code
_entity_poly.pdbx_strand_id
1 'polypeptide(L)'
;MSLVILSFPLILVLYFACIIWVLQLMNAKATQVLQDYSALFYGLLLLALICGLATQPDGRWMPATPQIPQSWQTIWLCLLALLSGYGLFKAEGWLIAKLSSGKAQAHQAVRHQAGHWWILPVMVLIVVIEELIWRGYLPSNINEQWQIGGLAAAITASVAFGLHHLFYGWIHVLLKSGYGLLWLLFYQATGTLWAPVLSHLAFNVAVYYCRDKNAVLSPCPEKKAV
;
A
#
# COMPACT_ATOMS: atom_id res chain seq x y z
N MET A 1 -8.06 11.24 -24.43
CA MET A 1 -8.26 11.11 -22.97
C MET A 1 -7.43 9.93 -22.43
N SER A 2 -6.16 9.80 -22.88
CA SER A 2 -5.36 8.56 -22.75
C SER A 2 -4.09 8.75 -21.91
N LEU A 3 -3.80 9.99 -21.48
CA LEU A 3 -2.60 10.33 -20.71
C LEU A 3 -2.77 10.12 -19.20
N VAL A 4 -3.99 10.11 -18.67
CA VAL A 4 -4.23 10.15 -17.22
C VAL A 4 -3.85 8.84 -16.52
N ILE A 5 -4.16 7.68 -17.12
CA ILE A 5 -3.82 6.37 -16.51
C ILE A 5 -2.31 6.14 -16.49
N LEU A 6 -1.63 6.39 -17.61
CA LEU A 6 -0.17 6.28 -17.68
C LEU A 6 0.52 7.38 -16.86
N SER A 7 -0.10 8.56 -16.74
CA SER A 7 0.43 9.61 -15.88
C SER A 7 0.39 9.20 -14.42
N PHE A 8 -0.48 8.32 -13.95
CA PHE A 8 -0.53 8.02 -12.51
C PHE A 8 0.72 7.29 -11.99
N PRO A 9 1.10 6.10 -12.52
CA PRO A 9 2.37 5.46 -12.15
C PRO A 9 3.58 6.34 -12.50
N LEU A 10 3.52 7.07 -13.61
CA LEU A 10 4.61 7.93 -14.05
C LEU A 10 4.79 9.16 -13.13
N ILE A 11 3.71 9.85 -12.75
CA ILE A 11 3.69 10.96 -11.78
C ILE A 11 4.23 10.45 -10.47
N LEU A 12 3.83 9.26 -10.05
CA LEU A 12 4.26 8.67 -8.79
C LEU A 12 5.77 8.34 -8.82
N VAL A 13 6.26 7.73 -9.90
CA VAL A 13 7.70 7.51 -10.13
C VAL A 13 8.48 8.83 -10.19
N LEU A 14 7.98 9.82 -10.95
CA LEU A 14 8.61 11.14 -11.09
C LEU A 14 8.59 11.92 -9.78
N TYR A 15 7.54 11.79 -8.98
CA TYR A 15 7.41 12.40 -7.66
C TYR A 15 8.46 11.84 -6.70
N PHE A 16 8.59 10.51 -6.60
CA PHE A 16 9.63 9.89 -5.77
C PHE A 16 11.04 10.20 -6.29
N ALA A 17 11.26 10.17 -7.61
CA ALA A 17 12.55 10.53 -8.20
C ALA A 17 12.91 12.01 -7.92
N CYS A 18 11.94 12.92 -8.02
CA CYS A 18 12.11 14.34 -7.73
C CYS A 18 12.44 14.56 -6.25
N ILE A 19 11.73 13.91 -5.32
CA ILE A 19 12.03 14.01 -3.89
C ILE A 19 13.45 13.49 -3.60
N ILE A 20 13.82 12.33 -4.14
CA ILE A 20 15.17 11.77 -3.96
C ILE A 20 16.22 12.77 -4.46
N TRP A 21 16.01 13.35 -5.65
CA TRP A 21 16.92 14.32 -6.24
C TRP A 21 17.04 15.61 -5.41
N VAL A 22 15.92 16.18 -4.95
CA VAL A 22 15.92 17.37 -4.07
C VAL A 22 16.65 17.08 -2.76
N LEU A 23 16.41 15.92 -2.15
CA LEU A 23 17.07 15.54 -0.91
C LEU A 23 18.58 15.35 -1.09
N GLN A 24 19.02 14.85 -2.25
CA GLN A 24 20.44 14.78 -2.61
C GLN A 24 21.05 16.18 -2.75
N LEU A 25 20.36 17.14 -3.37
CA LEU A 25 20.81 18.53 -3.48
C LEU A 25 20.97 19.20 -2.11
N MET A 26 20.13 18.84 -1.14
CA MET A 26 20.17 19.39 0.22
C MET A 26 21.25 18.74 1.10
N ASN A 27 22.06 17.79 0.56
CA ASN A 27 22.98 16.95 1.34
C ASN A 27 22.31 16.27 2.55
N ALA A 28 20.98 16.12 2.49
CA ALA A 28 20.23 15.41 3.51
C ALA A 28 20.43 13.91 3.29
N LYS A 29 20.39 13.14 4.37
CA LYS A 29 20.25 11.68 4.24
C LYS A 29 18.87 11.40 3.67
N ALA A 30 18.75 11.39 2.34
CA ALA A 30 17.49 11.29 1.63
C ALA A 30 16.63 10.11 2.11
N THR A 31 17.28 9.00 2.42
CA THR A 31 16.66 7.81 3.00
C THR A 31 16.02 8.07 4.35
N GLN A 32 16.65 8.87 5.23
CA GLN A 32 16.14 9.17 6.56
C GLN A 32 14.97 10.16 6.49
N VAL A 33 15.08 11.22 5.69
CA VAL A 33 13.96 12.17 5.50
C VAL A 33 12.75 11.51 4.83
N LEU A 34 12.98 10.67 3.82
CA LEU A 34 11.90 9.88 3.22
C LEU A 34 11.26 8.94 4.24
N GLN A 35 12.04 8.34 5.14
CA GLN A 35 11.47 7.49 6.19
C GLN A 35 10.66 8.32 7.19
N ASP A 36 11.21 9.44 7.66
CA ASP A 36 10.62 10.29 8.69
C ASP A 36 9.31 10.94 8.23
N TYR A 37 9.22 11.30 6.95
CA TYR A 37 8.08 12.02 6.37
C TYR A 37 7.33 11.25 5.28
N SER A 38 7.61 9.96 5.11
CA SER A 38 6.96 9.10 4.10
C SER A 38 5.45 9.23 4.13
N ALA A 39 4.84 9.13 5.31
CA ALA A 39 3.39 9.24 5.48
C ALA A 39 2.84 10.61 5.03
N LEU A 40 3.58 11.71 5.26
CA LEU A 40 3.20 13.05 4.83
C LEU A 40 3.28 13.18 3.31
N PHE A 41 4.38 12.73 2.70
CA PHE A 41 4.53 12.75 1.24
C PHE A 41 3.47 11.88 0.56
N TYR A 42 3.20 10.69 1.09
CA TYR A 42 2.11 9.83 0.62
C TYR A 42 0.75 10.50 0.75
N GLY A 43 0.45 11.11 1.91
CA GLY A 43 -0.80 11.84 2.13
C GLY A 43 -1.01 13.00 1.15
N LEU A 44 0.05 13.77 0.88
CA LEU A 44 0.01 14.88 -0.09
C LEU A 44 -0.17 14.39 -1.53
N LEU A 45 0.51 13.30 -1.90
CA LEU A 45 0.36 12.69 -3.22
C LEU A 45 -1.06 12.15 -3.44
N LEU A 46 -1.61 11.48 -2.42
CA LEU A 46 -2.98 10.97 -2.43
C LEU A 46 -4.00 12.11 -2.49
N LEU A 47 -3.78 13.20 -1.76
CA LEU A 47 -4.63 14.39 -1.82
C LEU A 47 -4.59 15.05 -3.21
N ALA A 48 -3.38 15.22 -3.78
CA ALA A 48 -3.22 15.77 -5.12
C ALA A 48 -3.92 14.88 -6.18
N LEU A 49 -3.88 13.56 -6.00
CA LEU A 49 -4.60 12.63 -6.85
C LEU A 49 -6.12 12.76 -6.71
N ILE A 50 -6.63 12.86 -5.48
CA ILE A 50 -8.06 13.10 -5.25
C ILE A 50 -8.49 14.39 -5.93
N CYS A 51 -7.71 15.47 -5.79
CA CYS A 51 -7.99 16.72 -6.48
C CYS A 51 -8.00 16.55 -8.01
N GLY A 52 -7.00 15.86 -8.57
CA GLY A 52 -6.93 15.57 -10.01
C GLY A 52 -8.11 14.73 -10.51
N LEU A 53 -8.52 13.71 -9.75
CA LEU A 53 -9.68 12.88 -10.06
C LEU A 53 -11.00 13.66 -9.90
N ALA A 54 -11.13 14.50 -8.87
CA ALA A 54 -12.31 15.33 -8.63
C ALA A 54 -12.53 16.38 -9.73
N THR A 55 -11.47 16.77 -10.45
CA THR A 55 -11.57 17.68 -11.61
C THR A 55 -11.96 16.99 -12.92
N GLN A 56 -12.19 15.67 -12.92
CA GLN A 56 -12.67 14.95 -14.11
C GLN A 56 -14.10 15.44 -14.45
N PRO A 57 -14.33 16.01 -15.66
CA PRO A 57 -15.59 16.70 -16.01
C PRO A 57 -16.83 15.80 -16.01
N ASP A 58 -16.65 14.49 -16.04
CA ASP A 58 -17.71 13.51 -16.26
C ASP A 58 -18.13 12.76 -14.99
N GLY A 59 -17.53 13.07 -13.83
CA GLY A 59 -17.88 12.43 -12.56
C GLY A 59 -17.61 10.92 -12.49
N ARG A 60 -16.90 10.34 -13.47
CA ARG A 60 -16.67 8.89 -13.59
C ARG A 60 -15.66 8.33 -12.57
N TRP A 61 -15.08 9.16 -11.72
CA TRP A 61 -14.04 8.76 -10.78
C TRP A 61 -14.57 8.14 -9.49
N MET A 62 -15.86 8.32 -9.16
CA MET A 62 -16.44 7.65 -8.00
C MET A 62 -16.79 6.22 -8.40
N PRO A 63 -16.07 5.18 -7.91
CA PRO A 63 -16.65 3.85 -7.90
C PRO A 63 -18.01 3.93 -7.19
N ALA A 64 -18.96 3.07 -7.57
CA ALA A 64 -20.25 2.96 -6.90
C ALA A 64 -20.02 3.09 -5.40
N THR A 65 -20.68 4.08 -4.78
CA THR A 65 -20.49 4.46 -3.38
C THR A 65 -20.38 3.21 -2.52
N PRO A 66 -19.40 3.11 -1.61
CA PRO A 66 -19.20 1.90 -0.81
C PRO A 66 -20.52 1.52 -0.14
N GLN A 67 -21.17 0.49 -0.68
CA GLN A 67 -22.44 0.01 -0.19
C GLN A 67 -22.18 -0.60 1.19
N ILE A 68 -23.02 -0.26 2.17
CA ILE A 68 -22.97 -0.93 3.47
C ILE A 68 -23.31 -2.40 3.21
N PRO A 69 -22.51 -3.35 3.73
CA PRO A 69 -22.82 -4.78 3.69
C PRO A 69 -24.27 -5.05 4.09
N GLN A 70 -25.13 -5.44 3.15
CA GLN A 70 -26.55 -5.72 3.45
C GLN A 70 -26.83 -7.20 3.71
N SER A 71 -25.84 -8.07 3.51
CA SER A 71 -25.99 -9.52 3.69
C SER A 71 -25.04 -10.09 4.73
N TRP A 72 -25.47 -11.14 5.41
CA TRP A 72 -24.62 -11.93 6.32
C TRP A 72 -23.37 -12.46 5.62
N GLN A 73 -23.46 -12.80 4.34
CA GLN A 73 -22.32 -13.26 3.53
C GLN A 73 -21.25 -12.17 3.44
N THR A 74 -21.66 -10.93 3.20
CA THR A 74 -20.73 -9.78 3.14
C THR A 74 -20.07 -9.54 4.50
N ILE A 75 -20.79 -9.68 5.62
CA ILE A 75 -20.22 -9.57 6.97
C ILE A 75 -19.14 -10.64 7.20
N TRP A 76 -19.42 -11.90 6.86
CA TRP A 76 -18.44 -12.98 6.97
C TRP A 76 -17.21 -12.75 6.10
N LEU A 77 -17.39 -12.22 4.89
CA LEU A 77 -16.29 -11.86 4.01
C LEU A 77 -15.45 -10.71 4.58
N CYS A 78 -16.06 -9.72 5.24
CA CYS A 78 -15.32 -8.66 5.94
C CYS A 78 -14.51 -9.21 7.13
N LEU A 79 -15.06 -10.14 7.91
CA LEU A 79 -14.33 -10.81 9.00
C LEU A 79 -13.17 -11.64 8.47
N LEU A 80 -13.41 -12.42 7.41
CA LEU A 80 -12.36 -13.19 6.73
C LEU A 80 -11.28 -12.25 6.17
N ALA A 81 -11.66 -11.11 5.62
CA ALA A 81 -10.73 -10.11 5.11
C ALA A 81 -9.85 -9.56 6.22
N LEU A 82 -10.42 -9.23 7.39
CA LEU A 82 -9.64 -8.77 8.55
C LEU A 82 -8.62 -9.82 9.01
N LEU A 83 -9.03 -11.10 9.11
CA LEU A 83 -8.13 -12.20 9.44
C LEU A 83 -7.04 -12.40 8.38
N SER A 84 -7.39 -12.26 7.10
CA SER A 84 -6.44 -12.40 6.00
C SER A 84 -5.35 -11.33 6.07
N GLY A 85 -5.65 -10.10 6.47
CA GLY A 85 -4.66 -9.03 6.61
C GLY A 85 -3.56 -9.38 7.60
N TYR A 86 -3.95 -9.90 8.76
CA TYR A 86 -3.01 -10.41 9.76
C TYR A 86 -2.25 -11.65 9.27
N GLY A 87 -2.94 -12.57 8.59
CA GLY A 87 -2.33 -13.75 7.98
C GLY A 87 -1.25 -13.40 6.95
N LEU A 88 -1.52 -12.43 6.07
CA LEU A 88 -0.56 -11.90 5.10
C LEU A 88 0.67 -11.33 5.80
N PHE A 89 0.51 -10.59 6.90
CA PHE A 89 1.64 -10.08 7.68
C PHE A 89 2.53 -11.21 8.22
N LYS A 90 1.93 -12.27 8.78
CA LYS A 90 2.67 -13.44 9.26
C LYS A 90 3.37 -14.17 8.12
N ALA A 91 2.68 -14.37 7.00
CA ALA A 91 3.23 -15.04 5.82
C ALA A 91 4.39 -14.24 5.21
N GLU A 92 4.27 -12.92 5.09
CA GLU A 92 5.34 -12.02 4.64
C GLU A 92 6.57 -12.15 5.54
N GLY A 93 6.39 -12.03 6.86
CA GLY A 93 7.48 -12.15 7.82
C GLY A 93 8.19 -13.50 7.75
N TRP A 94 7.43 -14.59 7.66
CA TRP A 94 7.98 -15.94 7.52
C TRP A 94 8.75 -16.13 6.20
N LEU A 95 8.18 -15.70 5.08
CA LEU A 95 8.81 -15.85 3.76
C LEU A 95 10.09 -15.02 3.67
N ILE A 96 10.05 -13.77 4.13
CA ILE A 96 11.23 -12.92 4.19
C ILE A 96 12.28 -13.56 5.08
N ALA A 97 11.94 -14.03 6.28
CA ALA A 97 12.90 -14.70 7.16
C ALA A 97 13.58 -15.91 6.49
N LYS A 98 12.82 -16.70 5.72
CA LYS A 98 13.33 -17.86 4.98
C LYS A 98 14.26 -17.46 3.82
N LEU A 99 13.93 -16.40 3.09
CA LEU A 99 14.68 -15.94 1.91
C LEU A 99 15.85 -15.01 2.25
N SER A 100 15.82 -14.37 3.41
CA SER A 100 16.75 -13.28 3.79
C SER A 100 17.84 -13.71 4.77
N SER A 101 18.18 -15.00 4.83
CA SER A 101 19.21 -15.59 5.71
C SER A 101 20.64 -14.99 5.61
N GLY A 102 20.82 -13.84 4.94
CA GLY A 102 22.03 -12.99 5.03
C GLY A 102 21.87 -11.49 4.73
N LYS A 103 20.67 -10.87 4.68
CA LYS A 103 20.50 -9.45 4.23
C LYS A 103 19.53 -8.61 5.08
N ALA A 104 19.63 -8.69 6.40
CA ALA A 104 18.72 -8.06 7.37
C ALA A 104 18.69 -6.51 7.44
N GLN A 105 19.32 -5.79 6.50
CA GLN A 105 19.62 -4.35 6.66
C GLN A 105 18.50 -3.38 6.20
N ALA A 106 17.63 -3.75 5.25
CA ALA A 106 16.58 -2.84 4.75
C ALA A 106 15.43 -2.59 5.76
N HIS A 107 15.36 -3.40 6.81
CA HIS A 107 14.21 -3.52 7.68
C HIS A 107 14.27 -2.67 8.97
N GLN A 108 15.37 -1.97 9.22
CA GLN A 108 15.58 -1.20 10.45
C GLN A 108 14.94 0.20 10.44
N ALA A 109 14.65 0.75 9.27
CA ALA A 109 14.09 2.08 9.08
C ALA A 109 12.72 2.33 9.74
N VAL A 110 11.82 1.34 9.72
CA VAL A 110 10.46 1.48 10.27
C VAL A 110 10.45 1.39 11.80
N ARG A 111 11.58 1.04 12.45
CA ARG A 111 11.64 0.81 13.90
C ARG A 111 11.44 2.07 14.74
N HIS A 112 11.74 3.26 14.22
CA HIS A 112 11.81 4.46 15.07
C HIS A 112 10.48 5.18 15.31
N GLN A 113 9.41 4.81 14.60
CA GLN A 113 8.11 5.47 14.71
C GLN A 113 7.02 4.61 15.33
N ALA A 114 7.30 3.36 15.71
CA ALA A 114 6.26 2.44 16.18
C ALA A 114 5.68 2.82 17.55
N GLY A 115 4.38 2.59 17.74
CA GLY A 115 3.72 2.66 19.07
C GLY A 115 2.81 3.86 19.33
N HIS A 116 2.64 4.78 18.37
CA HIS A 116 1.82 5.97 18.58
C HIS A 116 0.42 5.85 17.96
N TRP A 117 -0.62 5.83 18.79
CA TRP A 117 -2.02 5.68 18.37
C TRP A 117 -2.53 6.78 17.43
N TRP A 118 -1.92 7.97 17.44
CA TRP A 118 -2.31 9.09 16.59
C TRP A 118 -2.08 8.82 15.09
N ILE A 119 -1.28 7.81 14.71
CA ILE A 119 -1.08 7.44 13.31
C ILE A 119 -2.29 6.73 12.70
N LEU A 120 -3.18 6.16 13.53
CA LEU A 120 -4.25 5.28 13.05
C LEU A 120 -5.20 6.00 12.07
N PRO A 121 -5.66 7.24 12.32
CA PRO A 121 -6.48 7.97 11.34
C PRO A 121 -5.76 8.21 10.01
N VAL A 122 -4.44 8.51 10.05
CA VAL A 122 -3.62 8.69 8.85
C VAL A 122 -3.53 7.38 8.06
N MET A 123 -3.32 6.27 8.77
CA MET A 123 -3.26 4.94 8.17
C MET A 123 -4.59 4.52 7.54
N VAL A 124 -5.72 4.79 8.21
CA VAL A 124 -7.07 4.58 7.65
C VAL A 124 -7.24 5.40 6.38
N LEU A 125 -6.88 6.69 6.41
CA LEU A 125 -6.99 7.56 5.25
C LEU A 125 -6.16 7.03 4.08
N ILE A 126 -4.89 6.70 4.30
CA ILE A 126 -4.00 6.15 3.27
C ILE A 126 -4.60 4.87 2.67
N VAL A 127 -5.02 3.92 3.52
CA VAL A 127 -5.60 2.64 3.07
C VAL A 127 -6.87 2.88 2.25
N VAL A 128 -7.79 3.73 2.72
CA VAL A 128 -9.03 4.00 2.00
C VAL A 128 -8.74 4.59 0.62
N ILE A 129 -7.83 5.56 0.53
CA ILE A 129 -7.51 6.17 -0.76
C ILE A 129 -6.79 5.18 -1.68
N GLU A 130 -5.85 4.39 -1.16
CA GLU A 130 -5.21 3.33 -1.93
C GLU A 130 -6.23 2.33 -2.48
N GLU A 131 -7.18 1.86 -1.68
CA GLU A 131 -8.21 0.93 -2.15
C GLU A 131 -9.13 1.57 -3.20
N LEU A 132 -9.51 2.84 -3.04
CA LEU A 132 -10.29 3.57 -4.05
C LEU A 132 -9.57 3.61 -5.40
N ILE A 133 -8.26 3.89 -5.40
CA ILE A 133 -7.47 3.97 -6.62
C ILE A 133 -7.23 2.60 -7.22
N TRP A 134 -6.63 1.69 -6.44
CA TRP A 134 -6.09 0.44 -6.97
C TRP A 134 -7.18 -0.58 -7.27
N ARG A 135 -8.34 -0.51 -6.61
CA ARG A 135 -9.46 -1.47 -6.79
C ARG A 135 -10.66 -0.81 -7.44
N GLY A 136 -11.05 0.37 -6.97
CA GLY A 136 -12.23 1.07 -7.48
C GLY A 136 -12.02 1.67 -8.87
N TYR A 137 -10.88 2.33 -9.09
CA TYR A 137 -10.64 3.12 -10.30
C TYR A 137 -9.80 2.38 -11.35
N LEU A 138 -8.57 1.97 -10.99
CA LEU A 138 -7.54 1.60 -11.96
C LEU A 138 -7.89 0.37 -12.82
N PRO A 139 -8.41 -0.76 -12.29
CA PRO A 139 -8.69 -1.94 -13.11
C PRO A 139 -9.75 -1.67 -14.19
N SER A 140 -10.84 -0.98 -13.83
CA SER A 140 -11.92 -0.62 -14.77
C SER A 140 -11.41 0.30 -15.87
N ASN A 141 -10.62 1.30 -15.49
CA ASN A 141 -10.05 2.28 -16.42
C ASN A 141 -9.01 1.64 -17.37
N ILE A 142 -8.15 0.74 -16.86
CA ILE A 142 -7.23 -0.03 -17.71
C ILE A 142 -8.00 -0.86 -18.72
N ASN A 143 -9.05 -1.56 -18.29
CA ASN A 143 -9.84 -2.39 -19.19
C ASN A 143 -10.58 -1.55 -20.26
N GLU A 144 -11.18 -0.43 -19.87
CA GLU A 144 -11.88 0.47 -20.80
C GLU A 144 -10.92 1.05 -21.86
N GLN A 145 -9.71 1.43 -21.46
CA GLN A 145 -8.76 2.05 -22.39
C GLN A 145 -8.01 1.05 -23.26
N TRP A 146 -7.56 -0.07 -22.70
CA TRP A 146 -6.69 -1.01 -23.41
C TRP A 146 -7.46 -2.21 -23.98
N GLN A 147 -8.72 -2.40 -23.57
CA GLN A 147 -9.58 -3.49 -24.06
C GLN A 147 -8.94 -4.89 -23.90
N ILE A 148 -8.17 -5.07 -22.83
CA ILE A 148 -7.40 -6.31 -22.56
C ILE A 148 -8.19 -7.38 -21.79
N GLY A 149 -9.43 -7.09 -21.40
CA GLY A 149 -10.26 -7.97 -20.58
C GLY A 149 -10.03 -7.77 -19.08
N GLY A 150 -11.09 -8.02 -18.30
CA GLY A 150 -11.11 -7.72 -16.87
C GLY A 150 -10.03 -8.44 -16.06
N LEU A 151 -9.68 -9.68 -16.42
CA LEU A 151 -8.62 -10.44 -15.74
C LEU A 151 -7.22 -9.84 -16.01
N ALA A 152 -6.92 -9.50 -17.26
CA ALA A 152 -5.63 -8.90 -17.59
C ALA A 152 -5.49 -7.51 -16.97
N ALA A 153 -6.57 -6.73 -16.94
CA ALA A 153 -6.61 -5.44 -16.25
C ALA A 153 -6.41 -5.57 -14.73
N ALA A 154 -7.04 -6.57 -14.12
CA ALA A 154 -6.86 -6.92 -12.71
C ALA A 154 -5.41 -7.26 -12.36
N ILE A 155 -4.77 -8.12 -13.16
CA ILE A 155 -3.35 -8.47 -13.00
C ILE A 155 -2.47 -7.24 -13.17
N THR A 156 -2.72 -6.42 -14.19
CA THR A 156 -1.95 -5.20 -14.47
C THR A 156 -2.03 -4.22 -13.31
N ALA A 157 -3.23 -3.92 -12.81
CA ALA A 157 -3.42 -3.03 -11.67
C ALA A 157 -2.73 -3.57 -10.40
N SER A 158 -2.77 -4.88 -10.18
CA SER A 158 -2.11 -5.53 -9.05
C SER A 158 -0.59 -5.45 -9.12
N VAL A 159 0.00 -5.65 -10.31
CA VAL A 159 1.44 -5.48 -10.54
C VAL A 159 1.84 -4.02 -10.36
N ALA A 160 1.04 -3.07 -10.84
CA ALA A 160 1.28 -1.65 -10.63
C ALA A 160 1.27 -1.27 -9.14
N PHE A 161 0.32 -1.81 -8.37
CA PHE A 161 0.30 -1.69 -6.90
C PHE A 161 1.55 -2.29 -6.25
N GLY A 162 2.06 -3.42 -6.76
CA GLY A 162 3.32 -3.99 -6.29
C GLY A 162 4.53 -3.10 -6.60
N LEU A 163 4.62 -2.58 -7.82
CA LEU A 163 5.72 -1.70 -8.27
C LEU A 163 5.77 -0.39 -7.47
N HIS A 164 4.62 0.12 -7.03
CA HIS A 164 4.54 1.24 -6.10
C HIS A 164 5.34 1.02 -4.81
N HIS A 165 5.55 -0.24 -4.42
CA HIS A 165 6.29 -0.66 -3.23
C HIS A 165 7.76 -1.01 -3.50
N LEU A 166 8.30 -0.65 -4.68
CA LEU A 166 9.68 -0.96 -5.06
C LEU A 166 10.73 -0.42 -4.08
N PHE A 167 10.42 0.69 -3.37
CA PHE A 167 11.28 1.24 -2.32
C PHE A 167 11.62 0.22 -1.22
N TYR A 168 10.73 -0.75 -0.96
CA TYR A 168 10.97 -1.82 0.02
C TYR A 168 11.76 -3.00 -0.58
N GLY A 169 11.98 -3.03 -1.90
CA GLY A 169 12.72 -4.06 -2.63
C GLY A 169 11.82 -5.02 -3.42
N TRP A 170 12.42 -5.74 -4.37
CA TRP A 170 11.71 -6.61 -5.31
C TRP A 170 10.89 -7.73 -4.68
N ILE A 171 11.32 -8.26 -3.52
CA ILE A 171 10.52 -9.25 -2.80
C ILE A 171 9.19 -8.66 -2.34
N HIS A 172 9.18 -7.40 -1.91
CA HIS A 172 7.94 -6.70 -1.55
C HIS A 172 7.12 -6.39 -2.79
N VAL A 173 7.72 -6.04 -3.93
CA VAL A 173 6.97 -5.88 -5.20
C VAL A 173 6.15 -7.14 -5.52
N LEU A 174 6.78 -8.31 -5.46
CA LEU A 174 6.10 -9.59 -5.72
C LEU A 174 4.98 -9.84 -4.72
N LEU A 175 5.26 -9.67 -3.42
CA LEU A 175 4.27 -9.90 -2.37
C LEU A 175 3.10 -8.92 -2.45
N LYS A 176 3.38 -7.63 -2.60
CA LYS A 176 2.35 -6.60 -2.74
C LYS A 176 1.56 -6.78 -4.03
N SER A 177 2.16 -7.28 -5.11
CA SER A 177 1.37 -7.67 -6.31
C SER A 177 0.36 -8.77 -6.00
N GLY A 178 0.75 -9.78 -5.22
CA GLY A 178 -0.16 -10.83 -4.76
C GLY A 178 -1.28 -10.30 -3.86
N TYR A 179 -0.97 -9.36 -2.97
CA TYR A 179 -1.97 -8.74 -2.08
C TYR A 179 -2.91 -7.83 -2.88
N GLY A 180 -2.34 -7.11 -3.84
CA GLY A 180 -2.97 -6.45 -4.98
C GLY A 180 -4.19 -7.21 -5.47
N LEU A 181 -3.89 -8.42 -5.96
CA LEU A 181 -4.85 -9.33 -6.56
C LEU A 181 -5.84 -9.89 -5.53
N LEU A 182 -5.39 -10.33 -4.36
CA LEU A 182 -6.28 -10.87 -3.32
C LEU A 182 -7.35 -9.85 -2.89
N TRP A 183 -6.95 -8.61 -2.63
CA TRP A 183 -7.89 -7.55 -2.23
C TRP A 183 -8.82 -7.15 -3.38
N LEU A 184 -8.35 -7.23 -4.64
CA LEU A 184 -9.23 -7.06 -5.78
C LEU A 184 -10.29 -8.18 -5.88
N LEU A 185 -9.92 -9.42 -5.57
CA LEU A 185 -10.88 -10.53 -5.47
C LEU A 185 -11.91 -10.29 -4.35
N PHE A 186 -11.50 -9.75 -3.20
CA PHE A 186 -12.46 -9.34 -2.16
C PHE A 186 -13.41 -8.24 -2.64
N TYR A 187 -12.90 -7.25 -3.36
CA TYR A 187 -13.74 -6.21 -3.96
C TYR A 187 -14.76 -6.82 -4.93
N GLN A 188 -14.33 -7.68 -5.85
CA GLN A 188 -15.21 -8.34 -6.82
C GLN A 188 -16.24 -9.26 -6.16
N ALA A 189 -15.84 -10.02 -5.14
CA ALA A 189 -16.73 -10.95 -4.44
C ALA A 189 -17.78 -10.24 -3.58
N THR A 190 -17.47 -9.05 -3.05
CA THR A 190 -18.38 -8.30 -2.18
C THR A 190 -19.13 -7.19 -2.89
N GLY A 191 -18.61 -6.69 -4.01
CA GLY A 191 -19.07 -5.44 -4.62
C GLY A 191 -18.78 -4.20 -3.78
N THR A 192 -17.95 -4.30 -2.72
CA THR A 192 -17.67 -3.21 -1.79
C THR A 192 -16.17 -3.10 -1.52
N LEU A 193 -15.71 -1.88 -1.18
CA LEU A 193 -14.33 -1.67 -0.75
C LEU A 193 -14.09 -2.01 0.72
N TRP A 194 -15.12 -2.34 1.50
CA TRP A 194 -14.95 -2.60 2.93
C TRP A 194 -14.06 -3.81 3.21
N ALA A 195 -14.25 -4.92 2.49
CA ALA A 195 -13.42 -6.10 2.66
C ALA A 195 -11.93 -5.82 2.37
N PRO A 196 -11.53 -5.29 1.20
CA PRO A 196 -10.12 -4.97 0.96
C PRO A 196 -9.56 -3.92 1.93
N VAL A 197 -10.32 -2.87 2.27
CA VAL A 197 -9.90 -1.86 3.26
C VAL A 197 -9.60 -2.49 4.62
N LEU A 198 -10.48 -3.37 5.11
CA LEU A 198 -10.30 -4.02 6.41
C LEU A 198 -9.08 -4.95 6.43
N SER A 199 -8.86 -5.72 5.35
CA SER A 199 -7.67 -6.59 5.22
C SER A 199 -6.39 -5.77 5.17
N HIS A 200 -6.35 -4.74 4.34
CA HIS A 200 -5.19 -3.88 4.18
C HIS A 200 -4.89 -3.10 5.48
N LEU A 201 -5.91 -2.55 6.13
CA LEU A 201 -5.73 -1.87 7.42
C LEU A 201 -5.21 -2.83 8.48
N ALA A 202 -5.76 -4.05 8.58
CA ALA A 202 -5.27 -5.06 9.52
C ALA A 202 -3.80 -5.43 9.27
N PHE A 203 -3.40 -5.55 7.99
CA PHE A 203 -2.01 -5.75 7.60
C PHE A 203 -1.12 -4.58 8.06
N ASN A 204 -1.49 -3.33 7.74
CA ASN A 204 -0.68 -2.15 8.09
C ASN A 204 -0.59 -1.93 9.60
N VAL A 205 -1.68 -2.13 10.33
CA VAL A 205 -1.70 -2.11 11.80
C VAL A 205 -0.77 -3.19 12.36
N ALA A 206 -0.80 -4.42 11.83
CA ALA A 206 0.09 -5.47 12.28
C ALA A 206 1.57 -5.15 11.99
N VAL A 207 1.88 -4.62 10.80
CA VAL A 207 3.24 -4.16 10.46
C VAL A 207 3.73 -3.09 11.42
N TYR A 208 2.88 -2.12 11.77
CA TYR A 208 3.27 -1.00 12.61
C TYR A 208 3.37 -1.37 14.09
N TYR A 209 2.40 -2.11 14.64
CA TYR A 209 2.34 -2.40 16.09
C TYR A 209 2.92 -3.76 16.50
N CYS A 210 2.82 -4.82 15.68
CA CYS A 210 3.32 -6.14 16.07
C CYS A 210 4.81 -6.33 15.81
N ARG A 211 5.39 -5.57 14.88
CA ARG A 211 6.83 -5.57 14.62
C ARG A 211 7.63 -4.96 15.77
N ASP A 212 7.03 -4.01 16.49
CA ASP A 212 7.63 -3.31 17.63
C ASP A 212 7.89 -4.24 18.82
N LYS A 213 6.88 -5.03 19.21
CA LYS A 213 6.96 -5.93 20.38
C LYS A 213 8.07 -6.98 20.31
N ASN A 214 8.41 -7.46 19.10
CA ASN A 214 9.48 -8.45 18.92
C ASN A 214 10.87 -7.80 18.77
N ALA A 215 10.95 -6.51 18.44
CA ALA A 215 12.21 -5.78 18.34
C ALA A 215 12.74 -5.35 19.71
N VAL A 216 11.85 -5.07 20.68
CA VAL A 216 12.21 -4.78 22.08
C VAL A 216 12.89 -5.98 22.77
N LEU A 217 12.69 -7.20 22.28
CA LEU A 217 13.21 -8.43 22.89
C LEU A 217 14.58 -8.88 22.34
N SER A 218 15.22 -8.10 21.47
CA SER A 218 16.59 -8.39 21.00
C SER A 218 17.47 -7.14 21.18
N PRO A 219 18.15 -6.97 22.33
CA PRO A 219 19.09 -5.88 22.51
C PRO A 219 20.16 -5.96 21.41
N CYS A 220 20.49 -4.80 20.83
CA CYS A 220 21.63 -4.68 19.94
C CYS A 220 22.87 -5.19 20.69
N PRO A 221 23.67 -6.11 20.14
CA PRO A 221 24.90 -6.52 20.79
C PRO A 221 25.74 -5.26 20.95
N GLU A 222 25.95 -4.88 22.20
CA GLU A 222 26.83 -3.80 22.59
C GLU A 222 28.15 -4.04 21.88
N LYS A 223 28.54 -3.11 20.99
CA LYS A 223 29.86 -3.18 20.36
C LYS A 223 30.86 -3.15 21.50
N LYS A 224 31.45 -4.31 21.82
CA LYS A 224 32.63 -4.35 22.68
C LYS A 224 33.67 -3.49 21.98
N ALA A 225 33.99 -2.37 22.61
CA ALA A 225 35.13 -1.56 22.21
C ALA A 225 36.37 -2.47 22.27
N VAL A 226 37.04 -2.59 21.13
CA VAL A 226 38.40 -3.15 21.01
C VAL A 226 39.33 -1.97 20.92
#